data_AF-A0A957FNC9-F1
#
_entry.id   AF-A0A957FNC9-F1
#
_cell.length_a   1.000
_cell.length_b   1.000
_cell.length_c   1.000
_cell.angle_alpha   90.00
_cell.angle_beta   90.00
_cell.angle_gamma   90.00
#
_symmetry.space_group_name_H-M   'P 1'
#
loop_
_entity.id
_entity.type
_entity.pdbx_description
1 polymer ?
#
loop_
_entity_poly.entity_id
_entity_poly.type
_entity_poly.pdbx_seq_one_letter_code
_entity_poly.pdbx_strand_id
1 'polypeptide(L)'
;LTILAEGEIKTGRPVLPLAFNASGTMLTLNVAPGDQVAEGEVIATLNDADLQDTLLSANLKVEQSQNSLAQAEADLERLLTWEPDEDAIAAAEANIASAEASLANARSQDAAAGNSLTSAEINVAQAQRELASAQEQYDNAFSPGREWEVGYNEPICDPGEIPPCMGITWGQRIESDREISTQRLLNAQEQLQIAEANLAVESARVSSNSATGARATLVNAQRELATALKGPTEAEIEAAELNVAQAELVLEQDLFAQQQAQTALEKAQLVAPWAGTVLSVEAALGATVTAGSPVVTLLDDAQLEFHTTNLSERDLSQIELGQTARVTLKAYPLTPLTGEVVRIGLESTGVIGDAAVFPVMIRLDEAEQVVRVGMTGEAEILLADD
;
A
#
# COMPACT_ATOMS: atom_id res chain seq x y z
N LEU A 1 -41.73 -14.76 -71.26
CA LEU A 1 -40.68 -14.59 -72.31
C LEU A 1 -39.31 -14.81 -71.63
N THR A 2 -38.25 -15.36 -72.27
CA THR A 2 -36.97 -15.63 -71.57
C THR A 2 -35.77 -14.99 -72.26
N ILE A 3 -34.82 -14.51 -71.45
CA ILE A 3 -33.54 -13.95 -71.92
C ILE A 3 -32.43 -14.95 -71.59
N LEU A 4 -31.64 -15.30 -72.60
CA LEU A 4 -30.50 -16.19 -72.46
C LEU A 4 -29.22 -15.37 -72.35
N ALA A 5 -28.42 -15.66 -71.34
CA ALA A 5 -27.15 -14.99 -71.07
C ALA A 5 -26.05 -16.00 -70.78
N GLU A 6 -24.88 -15.82 -71.35
CA GLU A 6 -23.69 -16.56 -70.95
C GLU A 6 -23.04 -15.87 -69.76
N GLY A 7 -22.35 -16.65 -68.94
CA GLY A 7 -21.67 -16.12 -67.76
C GLY A 7 -20.80 -17.13 -67.05
N GLU A 8 -20.30 -16.71 -65.90
CA GLU A 8 -19.43 -17.51 -65.03
C GLU A 8 -19.85 -17.38 -63.57
N ILE A 9 -19.57 -18.42 -62.78
CA ILE A 9 -19.78 -18.37 -61.33
C ILE A 9 -18.67 -17.58 -60.66
N LYS A 10 -19.08 -16.59 -59.88
CA LYS A 10 -18.27 -15.82 -58.95
C LYS A 10 -18.81 -16.00 -57.54
N THR A 11 -18.04 -15.55 -56.57
CA THR A 11 -18.54 -15.41 -55.20
C THR A 11 -19.19 -14.04 -55.04
N GLY A 12 -20.30 -13.98 -54.31
CA GLY A 12 -20.95 -12.72 -53.96
C GLY A 12 -20.11 -11.84 -53.03
N ARG A 13 -19.19 -12.47 -52.29
CA ARG A 13 -18.10 -11.77 -51.59
C ARG A 13 -16.77 -11.99 -52.31
N PRO A 14 -15.91 -10.96 -52.45
CA PRO A 14 -14.57 -11.16 -52.99
C PRO A 14 -13.79 -12.13 -52.09
N VAL A 15 -12.85 -12.86 -52.69
CA VAL A 15 -11.86 -13.64 -51.94
C VAL A 15 -11.13 -12.75 -50.95
N LEU A 16 -10.97 -13.22 -49.71
CA LEU A 16 -10.32 -12.46 -48.66
C LEU A 16 -8.90 -13.00 -48.43
N PRO A 17 -7.85 -12.25 -48.81
CA PRO A 17 -6.49 -12.58 -48.41
C PRO A 17 -6.34 -12.33 -46.90
N LEU A 18 -6.11 -13.40 -46.14
CA LEU A 18 -5.83 -13.36 -44.72
C LEU A 18 -4.33 -13.25 -44.50
N ALA A 19 -3.94 -12.29 -43.66
CA ALA A 19 -2.56 -11.97 -43.33
C ALA A 19 -2.41 -11.81 -41.81
N PHE A 20 -1.23 -12.09 -41.28
CA PHE A 20 -0.94 -11.76 -39.88
C PHE A 20 -0.81 -10.24 -39.71
N ASN A 21 -1.24 -9.75 -38.54
CA ASN A 21 -1.03 -8.35 -38.13
C ASN A 21 0.30 -8.17 -37.37
N ALA A 22 1.09 -9.23 -37.24
CA ALA A 22 2.42 -9.26 -36.66
C ALA A 22 3.40 -9.98 -37.61
N SER A 23 4.68 -9.64 -37.50
CA SER A 23 5.76 -10.31 -38.24
C SER A 23 6.40 -11.39 -37.35
N GLY A 24 6.71 -12.56 -37.91
CA GLY A 24 7.31 -13.65 -37.15
C GLY A 24 7.53 -14.90 -37.98
N THR A 25 8.06 -15.96 -37.37
CA THR A 25 8.19 -17.27 -38.04
C THR A 25 6.93 -18.09 -37.83
N MET A 26 6.35 -18.61 -38.90
CA MET A 26 5.17 -19.47 -38.82
C MET A 26 5.53 -20.80 -38.13
N LEU A 27 4.86 -21.10 -37.02
CA LEU A 27 5.06 -22.32 -36.25
C LEU A 27 4.11 -23.42 -36.72
N THR A 28 2.82 -23.09 -36.89
CA THR A 28 1.80 -24.04 -37.32
C THR A 28 0.99 -23.51 -38.49
N LEU A 29 0.54 -24.43 -39.34
CA LEU A 29 -0.42 -24.22 -40.41
C LEU A 29 -1.36 -25.42 -40.39
N ASN A 30 -2.62 -25.17 -40.04
CA ASN A 30 -3.61 -26.23 -39.80
C ASN A 30 -4.49 -26.54 -41.01
N VAL A 31 -4.26 -25.86 -42.14
CA VAL A 31 -5.11 -25.95 -43.33
C VAL A 31 -4.30 -26.21 -44.60
N ALA A 32 -4.93 -26.88 -45.56
CA ALA A 32 -4.46 -27.05 -46.92
C ALA A 32 -5.47 -26.45 -47.94
N PRO A 33 -5.04 -26.18 -49.18
CA PRO A 33 -5.96 -25.78 -50.25
C PRO A 33 -7.08 -26.81 -50.45
N GLY A 34 -8.32 -26.36 -50.36
CA GLY A 34 -9.54 -27.17 -50.45
C GLY A 34 -10.18 -27.53 -49.11
N ASP A 35 -9.52 -27.25 -47.97
CA ASP A 35 -10.11 -27.49 -46.64
C ASP A 35 -11.19 -26.44 -46.31
N GLN A 36 -12.22 -26.89 -45.60
CA GLN A 36 -13.24 -26.01 -45.03
C GLN A 36 -12.84 -25.58 -43.62
N VAL A 37 -13.01 -24.29 -43.32
CA VAL A 37 -12.77 -23.71 -42.00
C VAL A 37 -14.04 -23.07 -41.45
N ALA A 38 -14.23 -23.14 -40.15
CA ALA A 38 -15.31 -22.45 -39.45
C ALA A 38 -14.94 -21.01 -39.08
N GLU A 39 -15.93 -20.17 -38.83
CA GLU A 39 -15.72 -18.83 -38.26
C GLU A 39 -15.00 -18.93 -36.90
N GLY A 40 -13.93 -18.17 -36.74
CA GLY A 40 -13.08 -18.16 -35.55
C GLY A 40 -12.04 -19.29 -35.48
N GLU A 41 -11.97 -20.18 -36.46
CA GLU A 41 -10.99 -21.27 -36.47
C GLU A 41 -9.56 -20.76 -36.69
N VAL A 42 -8.61 -21.30 -35.90
CA VAL A 42 -7.18 -20.94 -35.99
C VAL A 42 -6.54 -21.64 -37.18
N ILE A 43 -6.25 -20.86 -38.22
CA ILE A 43 -5.67 -21.30 -39.49
C ILE A 43 -4.16 -21.52 -39.36
N ALA A 44 -3.47 -20.57 -38.72
CA ALA A 44 -2.03 -20.60 -38.57
C ALA A 44 -1.59 -19.81 -37.33
N THR A 45 -0.45 -20.19 -36.76
CA THR A 45 0.16 -19.48 -35.63
C THR A 45 1.61 -19.13 -35.91
N LEU A 46 2.03 -17.95 -35.45
CA LEU A 46 3.45 -17.59 -35.38
C LEU A 46 4.10 -18.25 -34.15
N ASN A 47 5.42 -18.27 -34.12
CA ASN A 47 6.16 -18.57 -32.90
C ASN A 47 5.90 -17.47 -31.87
N ASP A 48 5.12 -17.82 -30.86
CA ASP A 48 4.57 -16.92 -29.86
C ASP A 48 5.13 -17.17 -28.45
N ALA A 49 6.16 -18.00 -28.30
CA ALA A 49 6.75 -18.32 -26.99
C ALA A 49 7.14 -17.05 -26.20
N ASP A 50 7.82 -16.10 -26.85
CA ASP A 50 8.20 -14.82 -26.22
C ASP A 50 6.97 -13.95 -25.88
N LEU A 51 5.89 -14.04 -26.66
CA LEU A 51 4.64 -13.32 -26.42
C LEU A 51 3.87 -13.92 -25.24
N GLN A 52 3.87 -15.25 -25.12
CA GLN A 52 3.30 -15.97 -23.98
C GLN A 52 4.06 -15.64 -22.69
N ASP A 53 5.40 -15.62 -22.73
CA ASP A 53 6.24 -15.23 -21.59
C ASP A 53 6.03 -13.76 -21.19
N THR A 54 5.84 -12.88 -22.19
CA THR A 54 5.51 -11.46 -21.95
C THR A 54 4.14 -11.32 -21.30
N LEU A 55 3.13 -12.05 -21.76
CA LEU A 55 1.79 -12.05 -21.17
C LEU A 55 1.82 -12.60 -19.74
N LEU A 56 2.53 -13.71 -19.50
CA LEU A 56 2.71 -14.27 -18.17
C LEU A 56 3.35 -13.24 -17.22
N SER A 57 4.41 -12.58 -17.67
CA SER A 57 5.10 -11.54 -16.89
C SER A 57 4.18 -10.35 -16.59
N ALA A 58 3.34 -9.93 -17.54
CA ALA A 58 2.36 -8.87 -17.34
C ALA A 58 1.26 -9.28 -16.33
N ASN A 59 0.76 -10.52 -16.41
CA ASN A 59 -0.21 -11.06 -15.44
C ASN A 59 0.35 -11.05 -14.02
N LEU A 60 1.61 -11.46 -13.84
CA LEU A 60 2.27 -11.44 -12.53
C LEU A 60 2.42 -10.02 -11.98
N LYS A 61 2.69 -9.03 -12.84
CA LYS A 61 2.75 -7.62 -12.41
C LYS A 61 1.40 -7.11 -11.94
N VAL A 62 0.32 -7.42 -12.67
CA VAL A 62 -1.05 -7.08 -12.26
C VAL A 62 -1.36 -7.68 -10.88
N GLU A 63 -0.99 -8.94 -10.64
CA GLU A 63 -1.17 -9.57 -9.33
C GLU A 63 -0.34 -8.86 -8.23
N GLN A 64 0.89 -8.47 -8.53
CA GLN A 64 1.74 -7.71 -7.60
C GLN A 64 1.19 -6.33 -7.28
N SER A 65 0.69 -5.59 -8.27
CA SER A 65 0.09 -4.27 -8.06
C SER A 65 -1.26 -4.35 -7.36
N GLN A 66 -2.08 -5.38 -7.61
CA GLN A 66 -3.28 -5.66 -6.82
C GLN A 66 -2.96 -5.90 -5.35
N ASN A 67 -1.95 -6.73 -5.05
CA ASN A 67 -1.51 -6.95 -3.68
C ASN A 67 -0.98 -5.68 -3.02
N SER A 68 -0.26 -4.84 -3.77
CA SER A 68 0.26 -3.56 -3.28
C SER A 68 -0.87 -2.56 -2.98
N LEU A 69 -1.90 -2.51 -3.83
CA LEU A 69 -3.11 -1.72 -3.60
C LEU A 69 -3.84 -2.20 -2.35
N ALA A 70 -4.08 -3.50 -2.21
CA ALA A 70 -4.74 -4.07 -1.04
C ALA A 70 -3.97 -3.78 0.26
N GLN A 71 -2.63 -3.77 0.22
CA GLN A 71 -1.81 -3.37 1.36
C GLN A 71 -1.98 -1.88 1.69
N ALA A 72 -1.95 -1.00 0.68
CA ALA A 72 -2.14 0.44 0.87
C ALA A 72 -3.55 0.76 1.42
N GLU A 73 -4.58 0.08 0.92
CA GLU A 73 -5.96 0.21 1.41
C GLU A 73 -6.09 -0.27 2.86
N ALA A 74 -5.48 -1.41 3.21
CA ALA A 74 -5.48 -1.91 4.58
C ALA A 74 -4.73 -0.98 5.54
N ASP A 75 -3.65 -0.36 5.09
CA ASP A 75 -2.92 0.64 5.87
C ASP A 75 -3.74 1.92 6.08
N LEU A 76 -4.43 2.40 5.05
CA LEU A 76 -5.35 3.54 5.17
C LEU A 76 -6.51 3.22 6.12
N GLU A 77 -7.14 2.06 5.98
CA GLU A 77 -8.23 1.61 6.84
C GLU A 77 -7.78 1.55 8.30
N ARG A 78 -6.59 0.98 8.57
CA ARG A 78 -6.02 0.93 9.93
C ARG A 78 -5.84 2.33 10.55
N LEU A 79 -5.57 3.36 9.74
CA LEU A 79 -5.48 4.74 10.22
C LEU A 79 -6.87 5.35 10.46
N LEU A 80 -7.83 5.10 9.57
CA LEU A 80 -9.20 5.62 9.67
C LEU A 80 -9.99 5.00 10.82
N THR A 81 -9.80 3.70 11.06
CA THR A 81 -10.43 2.95 12.16
C THR A 81 -9.53 2.89 13.40
N TRP A 82 -8.52 3.76 13.49
CA TRP A 82 -7.66 3.77 14.66
C TRP A 82 -8.49 4.07 15.91
N GLU A 83 -8.37 3.20 16.90
CA GLU A 83 -8.91 3.41 18.24
C GLU A 83 -7.77 3.35 19.25
N PRO A 84 -7.83 4.19 20.30
CA PRO A 84 -6.86 4.11 21.39
C PRO A 84 -6.90 2.74 22.07
N ASP A 85 -5.74 2.19 22.40
CA ASP A 85 -5.63 0.96 23.17
C ASP A 85 -6.05 1.21 24.63
N GLU A 86 -7.22 0.69 25.01
CA GLU A 86 -7.79 0.86 26.34
C GLU A 86 -6.89 0.27 27.44
N ASP A 87 -6.21 -0.85 27.19
CA ASP A 87 -5.30 -1.46 28.16
C ASP A 87 -4.05 -0.58 28.36
N ALA A 88 -3.54 0.00 27.28
CA ALA A 88 -2.42 0.94 27.34
C ALA A 88 -2.80 2.23 28.08
N ILE A 89 -4.01 2.76 27.86
CA ILE A 89 -4.52 3.93 28.59
C ILE A 89 -4.64 3.60 30.09
N ALA A 90 -5.26 2.48 30.44
CA ALA A 90 -5.43 2.07 31.83
C ALA A 90 -4.09 1.90 32.56
N ALA A 91 -3.09 1.33 31.89
CA ALA A 91 -1.73 1.21 32.43
C ALA A 91 -1.06 2.58 32.63
N ALA A 92 -1.21 3.50 31.68
CA ALA A 92 -0.66 4.86 31.78
C ALA A 92 -1.34 5.66 32.91
N GLU A 93 -2.66 5.54 33.07
CA GLU A 93 -3.41 6.16 34.18
C GLU A 93 -2.97 5.61 35.54
N ALA A 94 -2.73 4.29 35.64
CA ALA A 94 -2.19 3.68 36.85
C ALA A 94 -0.78 4.20 37.18
N ASN A 95 0.08 4.42 36.17
CA ASN A 95 1.40 5.02 36.35
C ASN A 95 1.32 6.46 36.85
N ILE A 96 0.38 7.26 36.33
CA ILE A 96 0.11 8.61 36.82
C ILE A 96 -0.29 8.57 38.30
N ALA A 97 -1.23 7.71 38.68
CA ALA A 97 -1.67 7.59 40.07
C ALA A 97 -0.52 7.20 41.02
N SER A 98 0.36 6.29 40.60
CA SER A 98 1.57 5.92 41.36
C SER A 98 2.58 7.07 41.46
N ALA A 99 2.77 7.83 40.38
CA ALA A 99 3.65 8.99 40.37
C ALA A 99 3.13 10.13 41.25
N GLU A 100 1.81 10.36 41.27
CA GLU A 100 1.16 11.32 42.17
C GLU A 100 1.35 10.93 43.64
N ALA A 101 1.13 9.65 43.97
CA ALA A 101 1.37 9.15 45.32
C ALA A 101 2.84 9.31 45.74
N SER A 102 3.78 9.04 44.83
CA SER A 102 5.22 9.24 45.06
C SER A 102 5.58 10.70 45.28
N LEU A 103 4.98 11.62 44.52
CA LEU A 103 5.15 13.06 44.71
C LEU A 103 4.59 13.54 46.05
N ALA A 104 3.42 13.03 46.46
CA ALA A 104 2.83 13.35 47.76
C ALA A 104 3.74 12.88 48.92
N ASN A 105 4.29 11.67 48.82
CA ASN A 105 5.25 11.13 49.79
C ASN A 105 6.54 11.97 49.83
N ALA A 106 7.11 12.31 48.67
CA ALA A 106 8.31 13.14 48.58
C ALA A 106 8.09 14.53 49.21
N ARG A 107 6.96 15.19 48.92
CA ARG A 107 6.59 16.47 49.55
C ARG A 107 6.48 16.37 51.07
N SER A 108 5.92 15.26 51.55
CA SER A 108 5.77 15.03 53.00
C SER A 108 7.13 14.81 53.68
N GLN A 109 8.05 14.11 53.01
CA GLN A 109 9.42 13.93 53.50
C GLN A 109 10.22 15.24 53.50
N ASP A 110 10.12 16.04 52.44
CA ASP A 110 10.78 17.36 52.36
C ASP A 110 10.26 18.29 53.47
N ALA A 111 8.95 18.29 53.74
CA ALA A 111 8.36 19.05 54.85
C ALA A 111 8.84 18.57 56.23
N ALA A 112 8.92 17.25 56.44
CA ALA A 112 9.44 16.68 57.67
C ALA A 112 10.93 17.01 57.89
N ALA A 113 11.74 16.93 56.84
CA ALA A 113 13.15 17.31 56.87
C ALA A 113 13.32 18.79 57.23
N GLY A 114 12.47 19.69 56.70
CA GLY A 114 12.44 21.10 57.09
C GLY A 114 12.16 21.30 58.58
N ASN A 115 11.17 20.60 59.14
CA ASN A 115 10.85 20.68 60.57
C ASN A 115 11.98 20.13 61.47
N SER A 116 12.64 19.04 61.05
CA SER A 116 13.81 18.48 61.75
C SER A 116 14.99 19.43 61.73
N LEU A 117 15.25 20.10 60.60
CA LEU A 117 16.28 21.13 60.48
C LEU A 117 16.04 22.27 61.46
N THR A 118 14.81 22.83 61.48
CA THR A 118 14.45 23.88 62.45
C THR A 118 14.64 23.42 63.90
N SER A 119 14.31 22.16 64.21
CA SER A 119 14.52 21.61 65.55
C SER A 119 16.01 21.47 65.89
N ALA A 120 16.84 21.06 64.93
CA ALA A 120 18.29 20.97 65.10
C ALA A 120 18.94 22.35 65.29
N GLU A 121 18.48 23.38 64.55
CA GLU A 121 18.92 24.77 64.73
C GLU A 121 18.60 25.28 66.13
N ILE A 122 17.41 24.97 66.66
CA ILE A 122 17.02 25.32 68.03
C ILE A 122 17.93 24.62 69.05
N ASN A 123 18.26 23.34 68.84
CA ASN A 123 19.13 22.58 69.74
C ASN A 123 20.57 23.13 69.75
N VAL A 124 21.13 23.50 68.59
CA VAL A 124 22.43 24.17 68.52
C VAL A 124 22.38 25.50 69.28
N ALA A 125 21.34 26.31 69.06
CA ALA A 125 21.17 27.57 69.78
C ALA A 125 21.03 27.38 71.30
N GLN A 126 20.41 26.29 71.76
CA GLN A 126 20.35 25.92 73.18
C GLN A 126 21.74 25.53 73.71
N ALA A 127 22.44 24.63 73.02
CA ALA A 127 23.78 24.19 73.41
C ALA A 127 24.79 25.34 73.46
N GLN A 128 24.69 26.33 72.56
CA GLN A 128 25.49 27.55 72.59
C GLN A 128 25.23 28.39 73.85
N ARG A 129 23.97 28.50 74.29
CA ARG A 129 23.61 29.21 75.52
C ARG A 129 24.13 28.48 76.76
N GLU A 130 24.05 27.15 76.77
CA GLU A 130 24.59 26.33 77.85
C GLU A 130 26.11 26.43 77.93
N LEU A 131 26.80 26.39 76.79
CA LEU A 131 28.24 26.61 76.72
C LEU A 131 28.62 28.00 77.23
N ALA A 132 27.89 29.05 76.86
CA ALA A 132 28.13 30.39 77.36
C ALA A 132 27.98 30.48 78.89
N SER A 133 26.94 29.84 79.45
CA SER A 133 26.75 29.78 80.91
C SER A 133 27.84 28.95 81.61
N ALA A 134 28.27 27.83 81.02
CA ALA A 134 29.34 27.00 81.54
C ALA A 134 30.69 27.74 81.51
N GLN A 135 30.95 28.51 80.46
CA GLN A 135 32.14 29.36 80.34
C GLN A 135 32.14 30.44 81.43
N GLU A 136 31.01 31.12 81.66
CA GLU A 136 30.89 32.10 82.74
C GLU A 136 31.17 31.48 84.12
N GLN A 137 30.66 30.27 84.38
CA GLN A 137 30.95 29.55 85.63
C GLN A 137 32.43 29.17 85.76
N TYR A 138 33.07 28.75 84.66
CA TYR A 138 34.50 28.46 84.61
C TYR A 138 35.36 29.72 84.86
N ASP A 139 35.03 30.82 84.19
CA ASP A 139 35.73 32.09 84.33
C ASP A 139 35.62 32.63 85.76
N ASN A 140 34.43 32.53 86.36
CA ASN A 140 34.23 32.82 87.77
C ASN A 140 35.03 31.87 88.68
N ALA A 141 35.13 30.59 88.32
CA ALA A 141 35.83 29.58 89.10
C ALA A 141 37.36 29.80 89.16
N PHE A 142 37.92 30.26 88.05
CA PHE A 142 39.35 30.53 87.83
C PHE A 142 39.72 32.02 87.94
N SER A 143 38.83 32.87 88.44
CA SER A 143 39.08 34.29 88.58
C SER A 143 40.37 34.57 89.39
N PRO A 144 41.30 35.41 88.88
CA PRO A 144 42.57 35.72 89.57
C PRO A 144 42.37 36.28 90.98
N GLY A 145 41.22 36.91 91.24
CA GLY A 145 40.84 37.41 92.56
C GLY A 145 40.63 36.33 93.62
N ARG A 146 40.66 35.04 93.27
CA ARG A 146 40.51 33.90 94.19
C ARG A 146 41.79 33.09 94.42
N GLU A 147 42.91 33.48 93.80
CA GLU A 147 44.18 32.73 93.95
C GLU A 147 44.72 32.75 95.38
N TRP A 148 44.49 33.83 96.12
CA TRP A 148 44.92 33.95 97.52
C TRP A 148 44.16 33.00 98.48
N GLU A 149 42.95 32.55 98.11
CA GLU A 149 42.11 31.66 98.93
C GLU A 149 42.63 30.21 98.96
N VAL A 150 43.45 29.82 97.97
CA VAL A 150 44.07 28.49 97.87
C VAL A 150 45.17 28.29 98.92
N GLY A 151 45.73 29.37 99.46
CA GLY A 151 46.79 29.35 100.48
C GLY A 151 46.30 29.19 101.93
N TYR A 152 44.99 29.23 102.19
CA TYR A 152 44.41 29.12 103.53
C TYR A 152 44.06 27.66 103.87
N ASN A 153 44.78 27.08 104.84
CA ASN A 153 44.60 25.68 105.28
C ASN A 153 43.73 25.54 106.55
N GLU A 154 42.98 26.59 106.91
CA GLU A 154 42.03 26.53 108.03
C GLU A 154 40.75 25.79 107.61
N PRO A 155 40.21 24.88 108.47
CA PRO A 155 38.95 24.19 108.19
C PRO A 155 37.79 25.17 108.04
N ILE A 156 36.90 24.92 107.08
CA ILE A 156 35.68 25.72 106.93
C ILE A 156 34.73 25.38 108.09
N CYS A 157 34.54 26.33 109.00
CA CYS A 157 33.64 26.18 110.15
C CYS A 157 32.55 27.27 110.13
N ASP A 158 31.29 26.85 109.99
CA ASP A 158 30.11 27.71 110.16
C ASP A 158 29.56 27.52 111.58
N PRO A 159 29.47 28.58 112.42
CA PRO A 159 28.93 28.48 113.78
C PRO A 159 27.48 27.98 113.88
N GLY A 160 26.73 27.94 112.77
CA GLY A 160 25.29 27.63 112.74
C GLY A 160 24.90 26.20 112.36
N GLU A 161 25.81 25.35 111.87
CA GLU A 161 25.50 23.99 111.38
C GLU A 161 26.15 22.88 112.25
N ILE A 162 25.55 21.69 112.30
CA ILE A 162 26.07 20.53 113.05
C ILE A 162 26.32 19.37 112.07
N PRO A 163 27.56 18.87 111.93
CA PRO A 163 28.78 19.26 112.68
C PRO A 163 29.34 20.64 112.28
N PRO A 164 29.96 21.39 113.22
CA PRO A 164 30.34 22.81 113.04
C PRO A 164 31.50 23.05 112.08
N CYS A 165 32.18 21.99 111.63
CA CYS A 165 33.22 22.07 110.62
C CYS A 165 33.05 20.89 109.66
N MET A 166 32.80 21.19 108.39
CA MET A 166 33.02 20.20 107.34
C MET A 166 34.53 20.05 107.22
N GLY A 167 35.08 18.85 107.39
CA GLY A 167 36.53 18.59 107.42
C GLY A 167 37.28 18.81 106.09
N ILE A 168 36.93 19.85 105.36
CA ILE A 168 37.49 20.31 104.09
C ILE A 168 38.03 21.74 104.27
N THR A 169 39.11 22.08 103.56
CA THR A 169 39.68 23.44 103.57
C THR A 169 39.16 24.29 102.42
N TRP A 170 39.30 25.61 102.52
CA TRP A 170 38.96 26.55 101.43
C TRP A 170 39.69 26.21 100.12
N GLY A 171 40.97 25.83 100.19
CA GLY A 171 41.73 25.36 99.03
C GLY A 171 41.16 24.10 98.38
N GLN A 172 40.74 23.10 99.18
CA GLN A 172 40.09 21.88 98.65
C GLN A 172 38.74 22.17 97.97
N ARG A 173 37.97 23.12 98.51
CA ARG A 173 36.67 23.52 97.94
C ARG A 173 36.82 24.24 96.60
N ILE A 174 37.78 25.15 96.47
CA ILE A 174 38.05 25.86 95.21
C ILE A 174 38.56 24.90 94.13
N GLU A 175 39.45 23.96 94.50
CA GLU A 175 39.93 22.97 93.55
C GLU A 175 38.80 22.07 93.07
N SER A 176 37.87 21.70 93.97
CA SER A 176 36.64 20.99 93.60
C SER A 176 35.72 21.84 92.71
N ASP A 177 35.51 23.12 93.01
CA ASP A 177 34.71 24.03 92.17
C ASP A 177 35.31 24.19 90.77
N ARG A 178 36.64 24.29 90.67
CA ARG A 178 37.39 24.35 89.41
C ARG A 178 37.27 23.06 88.61
N GLU A 179 37.39 21.91 89.27
CA GLU A 179 37.20 20.61 88.63
C GLU A 179 35.77 20.48 88.09
N ILE A 180 34.76 20.83 88.89
CA ILE A 180 33.35 20.82 88.50
C ILE A 180 33.10 21.77 87.33
N SER A 181 33.60 23.00 87.38
CA SER A 181 33.41 23.97 86.28
C SER A 181 34.13 23.53 85.00
N THR A 182 35.31 22.91 85.12
CA THR A 182 36.05 22.35 83.98
C THR A 182 35.25 21.22 83.34
N GLN A 183 34.71 20.29 84.14
CA GLN A 183 33.86 19.21 83.64
C GLN A 183 32.56 19.74 83.02
N ARG A 184 31.94 20.78 83.60
CA ARG A 184 30.75 21.44 83.00
C ARG A 184 31.07 22.06 81.65
N LEU A 185 32.21 22.73 81.52
CA LEU A 185 32.65 23.33 80.27
C LEU A 185 32.91 22.27 79.20
N LEU A 186 33.67 21.21 79.54
CA LEU A 186 33.92 20.08 78.63
C LEU A 186 32.62 19.43 78.15
N ASN A 187 31.71 19.12 79.08
CA ASN A 187 30.41 18.54 78.74
C ASN A 187 29.60 19.48 77.82
N ALA A 188 29.59 20.79 78.09
CA ALA A 188 28.87 21.74 77.25
C ALA A 188 29.49 21.88 75.84
N GLN A 189 30.82 21.79 75.72
CA GLN A 189 31.51 21.74 74.43
C GLN A 189 31.14 20.49 73.63
N GLU A 190 31.12 19.32 74.28
CA GLU A 190 30.71 18.05 73.65
C GLU A 190 29.24 18.10 73.19
N GLN A 191 28.33 18.65 74.00
CA GLN A 191 26.92 18.81 73.62
C GLN A 191 26.75 19.72 72.41
N LEU A 192 27.50 20.83 72.35
CA LEU A 192 27.48 21.70 71.18
C LEU A 192 27.99 20.96 69.93
N GLN A 193 29.10 20.23 70.03
CA GLN A 193 29.64 19.47 68.90
C GLN A 193 28.64 18.41 68.38
N ILE A 194 27.94 17.72 69.29
CA ILE A 194 26.89 16.75 68.92
C ILE A 194 25.71 17.46 68.25
N ALA A 195 25.29 18.61 68.76
CA ALA A 195 24.21 19.40 68.18
C ALA A 195 24.57 19.90 66.76
N GLU A 196 25.79 20.39 66.57
CA GLU A 196 26.29 20.83 65.25
C GLU A 196 26.41 19.67 64.26
N ALA A 197 26.87 18.50 64.72
CA ALA A 197 26.90 17.29 63.88
C ALA A 197 25.49 16.86 63.44
N ASN A 198 24.51 16.90 64.35
CA ASN A 198 23.12 16.59 64.01
C ASN A 198 22.52 17.61 63.03
N LEU A 199 22.83 18.91 63.19
CA LEU A 199 22.43 19.96 62.24
C LEU A 199 23.02 19.71 60.85
N ALA A 200 24.30 19.32 60.77
CA ALA A 200 24.96 18.99 59.51
C ALA A 200 24.27 17.83 58.78
N VAL A 201 23.86 16.78 59.51
CA VAL A 201 23.12 15.65 58.94
C VAL A 201 21.76 16.08 58.39
N GLU A 202 20.99 16.86 59.15
CA GLU A 202 19.64 17.28 58.72
C GLU A 202 19.67 18.29 57.57
N SER A 203 20.66 19.20 57.54
CA SER A 203 20.83 20.13 56.40
C SER A 203 21.15 19.40 55.08
N ALA A 204 21.89 18.30 55.13
CA ALA A 204 22.15 17.46 53.96
C ALA A 204 20.88 16.76 53.45
N ARG A 205 19.93 16.41 54.32
CA ARG A 205 18.65 15.76 53.95
C ARG A 205 17.71 16.74 53.24
N VAL A 206 17.64 17.99 53.71
CA VAL A 206 16.82 19.05 53.10
C VAL A 206 17.30 19.42 51.69
N SER A 207 18.61 19.30 51.40
CA SER A 207 19.14 19.52 50.05
C SER A 207 18.70 18.45 49.02
N SER A 208 17.96 17.43 49.43
CA SER A 208 17.49 16.40 48.50
C SER A 208 16.35 16.96 47.63
N ASN A 209 16.57 16.99 46.31
CA ASN A 209 15.61 17.43 45.29
C ASN A 209 14.47 16.39 45.08
N SER A 210 13.99 15.76 46.15
CA SER A 210 13.14 14.57 46.09
C SER A 210 11.79 14.86 45.41
N ALA A 211 11.13 15.97 45.77
CA ALA A 211 9.89 16.41 45.14
C ALA A 211 10.09 16.85 43.68
N THR A 212 11.24 17.42 43.33
CA THR A 212 11.56 17.80 41.94
C THR A 212 11.71 16.56 41.07
N GLY A 213 12.41 15.53 41.56
CA GLY A 213 12.53 14.24 40.89
C GLY A 213 11.18 13.55 40.70
N ALA A 214 10.37 13.47 41.77
CA ALA A 214 9.04 12.88 41.70
C ALA A 214 8.09 13.64 40.75
N ARG A 215 8.22 14.98 40.66
CA ARG A 215 7.47 15.79 39.68
C ARG A 215 7.88 15.47 38.25
N ALA A 216 9.16 15.27 37.99
CA ALA A 216 9.63 14.85 36.66
C ALA A 216 9.05 13.47 36.29
N THR A 217 8.99 12.53 37.23
CA THR A 217 8.33 11.23 37.02
C THR A 217 6.85 11.37 36.66
N LEU A 218 6.11 12.24 37.35
CA LEU A 218 4.70 12.53 37.02
C LEU A 218 4.55 13.10 35.61
N VAL A 219 5.40 14.06 35.23
CA VAL A 219 5.36 14.63 33.87
C VAL A 219 5.65 13.56 32.81
N ASN A 220 6.60 12.65 33.07
CA ASN A 220 6.87 11.55 32.16
C ASN A 220 5.66 10.60 32.03
N ALA A 221 5.02 10.23 33.15
CA ALA A 221 3.80 9.41 33.12
C ALA A 221 2.64 10.09 32.36
N GLN A 222 2.48 11.41 32.50
CA GLN A 222 1.50 12.18 31.73
C GLN A 222 1.82 12.20 30.23
N ARG A 223 3.10 12.23 29.85
CA ARG A 223 3.51 12.15 28.44
C ARG A 223 3.27 10.76 27.84
N GLU A 224 3.41 9.70 28.63
CA GLU A 224 3.07 8.35 28.21
C GLU A 224 1.57 8.24 27.89
N LEU A 225 0.69 8.73 28.78
CA LEU A 225 -0.75 8.80 28.51
C LEU A 225 -1.07 9.62 27.26
N ALA A 226 -0.44 10.80 27.12
CA ALA A 226 -0.63 11.63 25.94
C ALA A 226 -0.19 10.95 24.64
N THR A 227 0.81 10.06 24.71
CA THR A 227 1.27 9.27 23.56
C THR A 227 0.28 8.14 23.24
N ALA A 228 -0.27 7.47 24.25
CA ALA A 228 -1.28 6.42 24.08
C ALA A 228 -2.59 6.95 23.44
N LEU A 229 -2.96 8.20 23.74
CA LEU A 229 -4.14 8.87 23.17
C LEU A 229 -3.87 9.51 21.80
N LYS A 230 -2.61 9.58 21.36
CA LYS A 230 -2.26 10.27 20.12
C LYS A 230 -2.50 9.33 18.93
N GLY A 231 -3.64 9.53 18.29
CA GLY A 231 -3.97 8.88 17.03
C GLY A 231 -3.16 9.40 15.84
N PRO A 232 -3.43 8.85 14.64
CA PRO A 232 -2.80 9.29 13.41
C PRO A 232 -3.11 10.76 13.12
N THR A 233 -2.12 11.45 12.58
CA THR A 233 -2.22 12.84 12.16
C THR A 233 -2.87 12.94 10.78
N GLU A 234 -3.47 14.09 10.49
CA GLU A 234 -4.05 14.37 9.16
C GLU A 234 -3.04 14.12 8.03
N ALA A 235 -1.77 14.52 8.23
CA ALA A 235 -0.72 14.32 7.25
C ALA A 235 -0.36 12.84 7.02
N GLU A 236 -0.52 11.98 8.03
CA GLU A 236 -0.32 10.54 7.89
C GLU A 236 -1.47 9.89 7.10
N ILE A 237 -2.71 10.35 7.32
CA ILE A 237 -3.89 9.90 6.55
C ILE A 237 -3.76 10.35 5.10
N GLU A 238 -3.48 11.63 4.85
CA GLU A 238 -3.28 12.16 3.49
C GLU A 238 -2.15 11.43 2.75
N ALA A 239 -1.03 11.13 3.43
CA ALA A 239 0.03 10.34 2.84
C ALA A 239 -0.40 8.91 2.49
N ALA A 240 -1.24 8.28 3.32
CA ALA A 240 -1.79 6.95 3.04
C ALA A 240 -2.79 6.99 1.88
N GLU A 241 -3.66 7.99 1.79
CA GLU A 241 -4.57 8.21 0.65
C GLU A 241 -3.79 8.38 -0.66
N LEU A 242 -2.72 9.18 -0.64
CA LEU A 242 -1.83 9.34 -1.79
C LEU A 242 -1.15 8.03 -2.20
N ASN A 243 -0.77 7.19 -1.23
CA ASN A 243 -0.19 5.88 -1.52
C ASN A 243 -1.22 4.94 -2.18
N VAL A 244 -2.48 4.96 -1.74
CA VAL A 244 -3.58 4.22 -2.39
C VAL A 244 -3.74 4.71 -3.83
N ALA A 245 -3.88 6.02 -4.05
CA ALA A 245 -4.03 6.58 -5.39
C ALA A 245 -2.83 6.25 -6.31
N GLN A 246 -1.61 6.23 -5.75
CA GLN A 246 -0.42 5.84 -6.50
C GLN A 246 -0.42 4.34 -6.85
N ALA A 247 -0.89 3.47 -5.95
CA ALA A 247 -1.01 2.04 -6.21
C ALA A 247 -2.09 1.73 -7.25
N GLU A 248 -3.24 2.41 -7.22
CA GLU A 248 -4.28 2.33 -8.24
C GLU A 248 -3.74 2.70 -9.63
N LEU A 249 -2.97 3.79 -9.73
CA LEU A 249 -2.36 4.20 -10.99
C LEU A 249 -1.39 3.16 -11.54
N VAL A 250 -0.59 2.52 -10.69
CA VAL A 250 0.33 1.44 -11.10
C VAL A 250 -0.46 0.22 -11.58
N LEU A 251 -1.54 -0.14 -10.89
CA LEU A 251 -2.41 -1.23 -11.32
C LEU A 251 -3.02 -0.95 -12.70
N GLU A 252 -3.49 0.28 -12.95
CA GLU A 252 -4.03 0.66 -14.26
C GLU A 252 -2.96 0.56 -15.37
N GLN A 253 -1.73 0.99 -15.09
CA GLN A 253 -0.60 0.85 -16.02
C GLN A 253 -0.28 -0.61 -16.33
N ASP A 254 -0.28 -1.49 -15.32
CA ASP A 254 -0.03 -2.91 -15.49
C ASP A 254 -1.17 -3.62 -16.24
N LEU A 255 -2.42 -3.25 -15.99
CA LEU A 255 -3.59 -3.74 -16.74
C LEU A 255 -3.50 -3.35 -18.22
N PHE A 256 -3.08 -2.12 -18.50
CA PHE A 256 -2.86 -1.68 -19.88
C PHE A 256 -1.72 -2.46 -20.55
N ALA A 257 -0.62 -2.70 -19.84
CA ALA A 257 0.48 -3.52 -20.35
C ALA A 257 0.05 -4.98 -20.60
N GLN A 258 -0.77 -5.55 -19.72
CA GLN A 258 -1.39 -6.87 -19.90
C GLN A 258 -2.25 -6.90 -21.17
N GLN A 259 -3.12 -5.90 -21.36
CA GLN A 259 -3.97 -5.80 -22.54
C GLN A 259 -3.14 -5.70 -23.83
N GLN A 260 -2.04 -4.95 -23.82
CA GLN A 260 -1.13 -4.88 -24.96
C GLN A 260 -0.48 -6.24 -25.25
N ALA A 261 -0.04 -6.95 -24.22
CA ALA A 261 0.54 -8.29 -24.37
C ALA A 261 -0.48 -9.30 -24.91
N GLN A 262 -1.73 -9.26 -24.44
CA GLN A 262 -2.84 -10.08 -24.97
C GLN A 262 -3.09 -9.76 -26.44
N THR A 263 -3.23 -8.49 -26.79
CA THR A 263 -3.45 -8.05 -28.18
C THR A 263 -2.29 -8.48 -29.09
N ALA A 264 -1.05 -8.44 -28.60
CA ALA A 264 0.11 -8.91 -29.36
C ALA A 264 0.06 -10.42 -29.61
N LEU A 265 -0.36 -11.21 -28.61
CA LEU A 265 -0.55 -12.65 -28.73
C LEU A 265 -1.68 -13.00 -29.69
N GLU A 266 -2.81 -12.29 -29.62
CA GLU A 266 -3.93 -12.46 -30.56
C GLU A 266 -3.49 -12.17 -32.01
N LYS A 267 -2.69 -11.11 -32.23
CA LYS A 267 -2.16 -10.77 -33.55
C LYS A 267 -1.16 -11.80 -34.10
N ALA A 268 -0.63 -12.68 -33.26
CA ALA A 268 0.23 -13.79 -33.67
C ALA A 268 -0.57 -15.03 -34.11
N GLN A 269 -1.90 -15.01 -33.96
CA GLN A 269 -2.80 -16.03 -34.46
C GLN A 269 -3.55 -15.52 -35.69
N LEU A 270 -3.66 -16.36 -36.72
CA LEU A 270 -4.47 -16.10 -37.90
C LEU A 270 -5.77 -16.89 -37.77
N VAL A 271 -6.88 -16.19 -37.59
CA VAL A 271 -8.21 -16.79 -37.46
C VAL A 271 -9.08 -16.50 -38.68
N ALA A 272 -9.99 -17.41 -39.01
CA ALA A 272 -10.97 -17.22 -40.07
C ALA A 272 -12.07 -16.23 -39.63
N PRO A 273 -12.32 -15.13 -40.35
CA PRO A 273 -13.37 -14.17 -39.98
C PRO A 273 -14.79 -14.63 -40.31
N TRP A 274 -14.95 -15.70 -41.08
CA TRP A 274 -16.22 -16.36 -41.43
C TRP A 274 -15.94 -17.78 -41.93
N ALA A 275 -16.97 -18.64 -41.97
CA ALA A 275 -16.83 -20.01 -42.44
C ALA A 275 -16.70 -20.09 -43.97
N GLY A 276 -15.69 -20.80 -44.48
CA GLY A 276 -15.42 -20.86 -45.92
C GLY A 276 -14.40 -21.89 -46.33
N THR A 277 -14.03 -21.91 -47.61
CA THR A 277 -13.06 -22.85 -48.18
C THR A 277 -11.72 -22.16 -48.46
N VAL A 278 -10.61 -22.83 -48.13
CA VAL A 278 -9.26 -22.33 -48.41
C VAL A 278 -8.92 -22.47 -49.89
N LEU A 279 -8.71 -21.36 -50.59
CA LEU A 279 -8.41 -21.36 -52.04
C LEU A 279 -6.93 -21.63 -52.31
N SER A 280 -6.06 -20.93 -51.60
CA SER A 280 -4.61 -21.03 -51.74
C SER A 280 -3.91 -20.74 -50.42
N VAL A 281 -2.75 -21.37 -50.25
CA VAL A 281 -1.82 -21.09 -49.17
C VAL A 281 -0.54 -20.56 -49.81
N GLU A 282 -0.14 -19.34 -49.43
CA GLU A 282 0.98 -18.62 -50.05
C GLU A 282 2.26 -18.70 -49.22
N ALA A 283 2.16 -19.00 -47.92
CA ALA A 283 3.32 -19.15 -47.04
C ALA A 283 3.46 -20.59 -46.51
N ALA A 284 4.71 -21.04 -46.42
CA ALA A 284 5.06 -22.38 -45.94
C ALA A 284 5.37 -22.39 -44.44
N LEU A 285 5.18 -23.56 -43.81
CA LEU A 285 5.54 -23.78 -42.41
C LEU A 285 7.05 -23.53 -42.19
N GLY A 286 7.38 -22.79 -41.14
CA GLY A 286 8.75 -22.36 -40.83
C GLY A 286 9.23 -21.12 -41.60
N ALA A 287 8.43 -20.56 -42.52
CA ALA A 287 8.77 -19.31 -43.20
C ALA A 287 8.56 -18.10 -42.28
N THR A 288 9.37 -17.06 -42.49
CA THR A 288 9.17 -15.75 -41.86
C THR A 288 8.12 -14.97 -42.65
N VAL A 289 7.01 -14.64 -42.00
CA VAL A 289 5.94 -13.83 -42.56
C VAL A 289 6.03 -12.41 -42.03
N THR A 290 5.77 -11.43 -42.89
CA THR A 290 5.69 -10.01 -42.52
C THR A 290 4.25 -9.60 -42.32
N ALA A 291 4.00 -8.68 -41.38
CA ALA A 291 2.68 -8.12 -41.15
C ALA A 291 2.06 -7.60 -42.46
N GLY A 292 0.80 -7.98 -42.72
CA GLY A 292 0.06 -7.61 -43.92
C GLY A 292 0.38 -8.42 -45.18
N SER A 293 1.34 -9.36 -45.14
CA SER A 293 1.56 -10.28 -46.25
C SER A 293 0.48 -11.37 -46.24
N PRO A 294 -0.22 -11.61 -47.37
CA PRO A 294 -1.18 -12.70 -47.47
C PRO A 294 -0.51 -14.05 -47.17
N VAL A 295 -1.21 -14.87 -46.39
CA VAL A 295 -0.79 -16.21 -45.98
C VAL A 295 -1.76 -17.25 -46.53
N VAL A 296 -3.06 -16.99 -46.39
CA VAL A 296 -4.14 -17.84 -46.88
C VAL A 296 -5.17 -16.98 -47.59
N THR A 297 -5.71 -17.46 -48.72
CA THR A 297 -6.86 -16.82 -49.36
C THR A 297 -8.12 -17.62 -49.05
N LEU A 298 -9.09 -16.98 -48.39
CA LEU A 298 -10.36 -17.60 -48.00
C LEU A 298 -11.47 -17.28 -49.01
N LEU A 299 -12.26 -18.29 -49.35
CA LEU A 299 -13.39 -18.22 -50.29
C LEU A 299 -14.73 -18.46 -49.58
N ASP A 300 -15.69 -17.57 -49.80
CA ASP A 300 -17.06 -17.70 -49.27
C ASP A 300 -17.85 -18.60 -50.22
N ASP A 301 -18.04 -19.85 -49.82
CA ASP A 301 -18.79 -20.87 -50.55
C ASP A 301 -20.30 -20.81 -50.26
N ALA A 302 -20.74 -20.04 -49.27
CA ALA A 302 -22.14 -19.91 -48.90
C ALA A 302 -22.94 -18.95 -49.79
N GLN A 303 -22.26 -18.05 -50.53
CA GLN A 303 -22.91 -17.06 -51.40
C GLN A 303 -22.29 -17.09 -52.79
N LEU A 304 -22.65 -18.09 -53.59
CA LEU A 304 -22.27 -18.16 -55.00
C LEU A 304 -23.21 -17.32 -55.87
N GLU A 305 -22.63 -16.54 -56.78
CA GLU A 305 -23.35 -15.71 -57.75
C GLU A 305 -22.95 -16.09 -59.17
N PHE A 306 -23.91 -16.13 -60.10
CA PHE A 306 -23.63 -16.23 -61.52
C PHE A 306 -23.62 -14.82 -62.13
N HIS A 307 -22.49 -14.43 -62.73
CA HIS A 307 -22.31 -13.13 -63.36
C HIS A 307 -22.39 -13.29 -64.87
N THR A 308 -23.40 -12.69 -65.49
CA THR A 308 -23.55 -12.70 -66.94
C THR A 308 -22.49 -11.81 -67.60
N THR A 309 -22.06 -12.15 -68.81
CA THR A 309 -20.99 -11.43 -69.53
C THR A 309 -21.42 -10.87 -70.88
N ASN A 310 -22.62 -11.20 -71.36
CA ASN A 310 -23.06 -10.89 -72.72
C ASN A 310 -24.42 -10.17 -72.82
N LEU A 311 -24.95 -9.63 -71.71
CA LEU A 311 -26.24 -8.92 -71.72
C LEU A 311 -26.08 -7.49 -72.21
N SER A 312 -26.88 -7.09 -73.21
CA SER A 312 -26.86 -5.76 -73.80
C SER A 312 -27.83 -4.79 -73.11
N GLU A 313 -27.67 -3.48 -73.33
CA GLU A 313 -28.60 -2.44 -72.81
C GLU A 313 -30.07 -2.69 -73.16
N ARG A 314 -30.33 -3.34 -74.30
CA ARG A 314 -31.70 -3.67 -74.73
C ARG A 314 -32.31 -4.76 -73.87
N ASP A 315 -31.51 -5.75 -73.50
CA ASP A 315 -31.95 -6.89 -72.68
C ASP A 315 -32.14 -6.45 -71.22
N LEU A 316 -31.28 -5.56 -70.73
CA LEU A 316 -31.40 -4.96 -69.40
C LEU A 316 -32.72 -4.21 -69.19
N SER A 317 -33.28 -3.59 -70.24
CA SER A 317 -34.56 -2.87 -70.13
C SER A 317 -35.75 -3.74 -69.73
N GLN A 318 -35.60 -5.07 -69.83
CA GLN A 318 -36.62 -6.07 -69.51
C GLN A 318 -36.32 -6.83 -68.21
N ILE A 319 -35.11 -6.68 -67.65
CA ILE A 319 -34.67 -7.41 -66.45
C ILE A 319 -34.91 -6.54 -65.23
N GLU A 320 -35.59 -7.10 -64.23
CA GLU A 320 -35.85 -6.46 -62.95
C GLU A 320 -35.22 -7.25 -61.79
N LEU A 321 -34.94 -6.54 -60.70
CA LEU A 321 -34.46 -7.16 -59.46
C LEU A 321 -35.55 -8.10 -58.92
N GLY A 322 -35.14 -9.30 -58.48
CA GLY A 322 -36.03 -10.33 -57.95
C GLY A 322 -36.57 -11.33 -58.97
N GLN A 323 -36.24 -11.19 -60.26
CA GLN A 323 -36.63 -12.17 -61.26
C GLN A 323 -35.94 -13.53 -61.02
N THR A 324 -36.69 -14.61 -61.21
CA THR A 324 -36.15 -15.97 -61.14
C THR A 324 -35.34 -16.27 -62.40
N ALA A 325 -34.15 -16.81 -62.21
CA ALA A 325 -33.29 -17.24 -63.30
C ALA A 325 -32.87 -18.71 -63.13
N ARG A 326 -32.72 -19.39 -64.26
CA ARG A 326 -32.32 -20.79 -64.33
C ARG A 326 -30.92 -20.88 -64.94
N VAL A 327 -29.93 -21.28 -64.15
CA VAL A 327 -28.52 -21.33 -64.56
C VAL A 327 -28.12 -22.76 -64.88
N THR A 328 -27.74 -23.02 -66.12
CA THR A 328 -27.22 -24.31 -66.60
C THR A 328 -25.72 -24.21 -66.78
N LEU A 329 -24.95 -24.92 -65.95
CA LEU A 329 -23.50 -24.93 -66.04
C LEU A 329 -23.05 -25.94 -67.10
N LYS A 330 -21.98 -25.61 -67.85
CA LYS A 330 -21.40 -26.53 -68.85
C LYS A 330 -20.90 -27.83 -68.23
N ALA A 331 -20.46 -27.75 -66.96
CA ALA A 331 -20.04 -28.91 -66.19
C ALA A 331 -21.20 -29.84 -65.78
N TYR A 332 -22.42 -29.30 -65.66
CA TYR A 332 -23.61 -30.00 -65.16
C TYR A 332 -24.84 -29.74 -66.06
N PRO A 333 -24.85 -30.23 -67.31
CA PRO A 333 -25.88 -29.90 -68.29
C PRO A 333 -27.27 -30.51 -67.99
N LEU A 334 -27.36 -31.47 -67.05
CA LEU A 334 -28.59 -32.20 -66.73
C LEU A 334 -29.32 -31.68 -65.48
N THR A 335 -28.70 -30.77 -64.75
CA THR A 335 -29.20 -30.27 -63.46
C THR A 335 -29.05 -28.76 -63.41
N PRO A 336 -30.03 -28.02 -63.96
CA PRO A 336 -30.03 -26.57 -63.90
C PRO A 336 -30.29 -26.09 -62.47
N LEU A 337 -29.53 -25.08 -62.05
CA LEU A 337 -29.64 -24.42 -60.76
C LEU A 337 -30.67 -23.30 -60.85
N THR A 338 -31.41 -23.08 -59.77
CA THR A 338 -32.29 -21.91 -59.63
C THR A 338 -31.56 -20.78 -58.92
N GLY A 339 -31.94 -19.55 -59.23
CA GLY A 339 -31.42 -18.36 -58.58
C GLY A 339 -32.29 -17.14 -58.83
N GLU A 340 -31.90 -16.04 -58.22
CA GLU A 340 -32.62 -14.76 -58.24
C GLU A 340 -31.70 -13.63 -58.68
N VAL A 341 -32.21 -12.73 -59.53
CA VAL A 341 -31.49 -11.51 -59.92
C VAL A 341 -31.40 -10.57 -58.71
N VAL A 342 -30.22 -10.49 -58.10
CA VAL A 342 -29.98 -9.66 -56.90
C VAL A 342 -29.38 -8.31 -57.22
N ARG A 343 -28.67 -8.20 -58.36
CA ARG A 343 -28.04 -6.93 -58.75
C ARG A 343 -27.84 -6.84 -60.26
N ILE A 344 -28.01 -5.63 -60.78
CA ILE A 344 -27.69 -5.27 -62.16
C ILE A 344 -26.50 -4.30 -62.12
N GLY A 345 -25.44 -4.60 -62.85
CA GLY A 345 -24.22 -3.80 -62.90
C GLY A 345 -24.48 -2.39 -63.44
N LEU A 346 -23.92 -1.39 -62.77
CA LEU A 346 -24.01 0.02 -63.17
C LEU A 346 -22.91 0.44 -64.16
N GLU A 347 -21.90 -0.41 -64.33
CA GLU A 347 -20.75 -0.18 -65.20
C GLU A 347 -20.68 -1.28 -66.26
N SER A 348 -20.33 -0.87 -67.49
CA SER A 348 -20.12 -1.80 -68.59
C SER A 348 -18.83 -2.59 -68.36
N THR A 349 -18.91 -3.92 -68.44
CA THR A 349 -17.75 -4.82 -68.32
C THR A 349 -17.04 -5.08 -69.64
N GLY A 350 -17.53 -4.51 -70.75
CA GLY A 350 -16.92 -4.67 -72.06
C GLY A 350 -17.84 -4.28 -73.21
N VAL A 351 -17.44 -4.63 -74.42
CA VAL A 351 -18.24 -4.43 -75.64
C VAL A 351 -18.22 -5.73 -76.43
N ILE A 352 -19.41 -6.23 -76.79
CA ILE A 352 -19.55 -7.33 -77.74
C ILE A 352 -20.10 -6.75 -79.04
N GLY A 353 -19.25 -6.68 -80.06
CA GLY A 353 -19.57 -5.96 -81.30
C GLY A 353 -19.53 -4.44 -81.09
N ASP A 354 -20.69 -3.78 -81.20
CA ASP A 354 -20.88 -2.33 -81.00
C ASP A 354 -21.81 -2.02 -79.79
N ALA A 355 -22.16 -3.05 -79.01
CA ALA A 355 -23.06 -2.93 -77.86
C ALA A 355 -22.28 -3.08 -76.54
N ALA A 356 -22.47 -2.12 -75.62
CA ALA A 356 -21.98 -2.24 -74.26
C ALA A 356 -22.68 -3.38 -73.53
N VAL A 357 -21.90 -4.20 -72.80
CA VAL A 357 -22.42 -5.32 -72.02
C VAL A 357 -22.34 -5.04 -70.54
N PHE A 358 -23.42 -5.38 -69.82
CA PHE A 358 -23.55 -5.15 -68.40
C PHE A 358 -23.71 -6.48 -67.67
N PRO A 359 -23.01 -6.67 -66.56
CA PRO A 359 -23.14 -7.90 -65.79
C PRO A 359 -24.41 -7.85 -64.93
N VAL A 360 -25.22 -8.90 -65.03
CA VAL A 360 -26.32 -9.17 -64.10
C VAL A 360 -25.84 -10.25 -63.15
N MET A 361 -25.96 -9.99 -61.84
CA MET A 361 -25.59 -10.91 -60.78
C MET A 361 -26.83 -11.66 -60.32
N ILE A 362 -26.78 -12.97 -60.48
CA ILE A 362 -27.83 -13.90 -60.09
C ILE A 362 -27.32 -14.68 -58.89
N ARG A 363 -27.95 -14.52 -57.72
CA ARG A 363 -27.62 -15.33 -56.54
C ARG A 363 -28.18 -16.73 -56.76
N LEU A 364 -27.33 -17.74 -56.61
CA LEU A 364 -27.72 -19.13 -56.77
C LEU A 364 -28.30 -19.65 -55.44
N ASP A 365 -29.36 -20.45 -55.54
CA ASP A 365 -29.88 -21.22 -54.41
C ASP A 365 -28.92 -22.37 -54.07
N GLU A 366 -29.04 -22.91 -52.85
CA GLU A 366 -28.20 -24.02 -52.37
C GLU A 366 -28.27 -25.22 -53.34
N ALA A 367 -27.12 -25.56 -53.93
CA ALA A 367 -27.01 -26.62 -54.91
C ALA A 367 -26.59 -27.94 -54.23
N GLU A 368 -27.26 -29.05 -54.56
CA GLU A 368 -26.85 -30.40 -54.10
C GLU A 368 -25.49 -30.85 -54.67
N GLN A 369 -24.94 -30.11 -55.65
CA GLN A 369 -23.70 -30.45 -56.34
C GLN A 369 -22.59 -29.48 -55.97
N VAL A 370 -21.34 -29.96 -55.99
CA VAL A 370 -20.16 -29.12 -55.74
C VAL A 370 -19.94 -28.18 -56.94
N VAL A 371 -20.45 -26.96 -56.80
CA VAL A 371 -20.29 -25.86 -57.75
C VAL A 371 -18.98 -25.14 -57.42
N ARG A 372 -18.16 -24.84 -58.43
CA ARG A 372 -16.88 -24.15 -58.26
C ARG A 372 -16.88 -22.79 -58.95
N VAL A 373 -16.20 -21.84 -58.32
CA VAL A 373 -15.94 -20.52 -58.89
C VAL A 373 -15.15 -20.65 -60.20
N GLY A 374 -15.51 -19.84 -61.19
CA GLY A 374 -14.97 -19.89 -62.55
C GLY A 374 -15.65 -20.90 -63.48
N MET A 375 -16.62 -21.69 -63.00
CA MET A 375 -17.45 -22.51 -63.90
C MET A 375 -18.28 -21.62 -64.83
N THR A 376 -18.26 -21.92 -66.13
CA THR A 376 -19.05 -21.19 -67.13
C THR A 376 -20.36 -21.90 -67.44
N GLY A 377 -21.37 -21.13 -67.82
CA GLY A 377 -22.71 -21.63 -68.09
C GLY A 377 -23.57 -20.66 -68.88
N GLU A 378 -24.85 -20.98 -68.94
CA GLU A 378 -25.90 -20.18 -69.56
C GLU A 378 -27.02 -19.97 -68.53
N ALA A 379 -27.46 -18.73 -68.34
CA ALA A 379 -28.57 -18.33 -67.51
C ALA A 379 -29.78 -17.99 -68.36
N GLU A 380 -30.93 -18.58 -68.04
CA GLU A 380 -32.24 -18.26 -68.59
C GLU A 380 -33.01 -17.43 -67.57
N ILE A 381 -33.16 -16.13 -67.81
CA ILE A 381 -33.89 -15.20 -66.93
C ILE A 381 -35.37 -15.20 -67.35
N LEU A 382 -36.26 -15.54 -66.42
CA LEU A 382 -37.70 -15.55 -66.64
C LEU A 382 -38.23 -14.12 -66.51
N LEU A 383 -38.73 -13.57 -67.62
CA LEU A 383 -39.39 -12.26 -67.60
C LEU A 383 -40.75 -12.39 -66.93
N ALA A 384 -41.10 -11.43 -66.08
CA ALA A 384 -42.44 -11.33 -65.52
C ALA A 384 -43.45 -11.16 -66.68
N ASP A 385 -44.47 -12.00 -66.72
CA ASP A 385 -45.62 -11.79 -67.60
C ASP A 385 -46.47 -10.68 -66.94
N ASP A 386 -46.66 -9.57 -67.67
CA ASP A 386 -47.53 -8.42 -67.29
C ASP A 386 -48.98 -8.83 -66.94
#